data_AF-A0A6A3G5T4-F1
#
_entry.id   AF-A0A6A3G5T4-F1
#
_cell.length_a   1.000
_cell.length_b   1.000
_cell.length_c   1.000
_cell.angle_alpha   90.00
_cell.angle_beta   90.00
_cell.angle_gamma   90.00
#
_symmetry.space_group_name_H-M   'P 1'
#
loop_
_entity.id
_entity.type
_entity.pdbx_description
1 polymer ?
#
loop_
_entity_poly.entity_id
_entity_poly.type
_entity_poly.pdbx_seq_one_letter_code
_entity_poly.pdbx_strand_id
1 'polypeptide(L)'
;MVGLFAALCASEGHNKAMKGNKYQTFDGKMAAVAFAHNAVRNAKLDYHDPEFELIAQGYKRSHGDVDRKQPGTTPMLLKMYELRARHDTESDLMWGSIVLAFFFLDRSSELWGPVVSDKSTGVVRTHCV
;
A
#
# COMPACT_ATOMS: atom_id res chain seq x y z
N MET A 1 -18.84 19.19 13.68
CA MET A 1 -18.37 17.86 14.14
C MET A 1 -17.19 17.36 13.33
N VAL A 2 -17.29 17.37 11.99
CA VAL A 2 -16.28 16.87 11.05
C VAL A 2 -14.88 17.47 11.24
N GLY A 3 -14.77 18.79 11.38
CA GLY A 3 -13.48 19.47 11.58
C GLY A 3 -12.71 19.01 12.83
N LEU A 4 -13.41 18.64 13.91
CA LEU A 4 -12.78 18.12 15.13
C LEU A 4 -12.19 16.73 14.90
N PHE A 5 -12.95 15.84 14.25
CA PHE A 5 -12.46 14.51 13.90
C PHE A 5 -11.31 14.58 12.91
N ALA A 6 -11.37 15.50 11.94
CA ALA A 6 -10.26 15.75 11.02
C ALA A 6 -9.01 16.23 11.76
N ALA A 7 -9.14 17.17 12.69
CA ALA A 7 -8.02 17.63 13.50
C ALA A 7 -7.37 16.47 14.28
N LEU A 8 -8.18 15.61 14.92
CA LEU A 8 -7.69 14.41 15.61
C LEU A 8 -7.04 13.41 14.64
N CYS A 9 -7.65 13.17 13.48
CA CYS A 9 -7.07 12.28 12.46
C CYS A 9 -5.76 12.82 11.89
N ALA A 10 -5.56 14.14 11.90
CA ALA A 10 -4.34 14.80 11.46
C ALA A 10 -3.26 14.78 12.55
N SER A 11 -3.60 15.09 13.80
CA SER A 11 -2.63 15.23 14.89
C SER A 11 -2.23 13.90 15.53
N GLU A 12 -3.18 12.98 15.72
CA GLU A 12 -2.97 11.75 16.48
C GLU A 12 -2.40 10.65 15.58
N GLY A 13 -1.08 10.57 15.49
CA GLY A 13 -0.36 9.51 14.79
C GLY A 13 0.17 8.43 15.74
N HIS A 14 0.18 7.18 15.28
CA HIS A 14 0.87 6.08 15.97
C HIS A 14 2.37 6.09 15.62
N ASN A 15 3.04 7.23 15.80
CA ASN A 15 4.48 7.35 15.54
C ASN A 15 5.25 7.82 16.78
N LYS A 16 6.45 7.26 16.96
CA LYS A 16 7.35 7.59 18.07
C LYS A 16 7.85 9.04 18.04
N ALA A 17 7.70 9.71 16.90
CA ALA A 17 8.18 11.07 16.65
C ALA A 17 7.15 12.16 17.03
N MET A 18 5.96 11.79 17.52
CA MET A 18 4.83 12.71 17.79
C MET A 18 4.51 13.64 16.61
N LYS A 19 4.76 13.18 15.38
CA LYS A 19 4.47 13.95 14.17
C LYS A 19 3.05 13.61 13.71
N GLY A 20 2.32 14.60 13.19
CA GLY A 20 1.01 14.36 12.58
C GLY A 20 1.05 13.29 11.47
N ASN A 21 -0.12 12.80 11.09
CA ASN A 21 -0.25 11.75 10.07
C ASN A 21 0.10 12.26 8.66
N LYS A 22 0.58 11.38 7.79
CA LYS A 22 0.64 11.69 6.36
C LYS A 22 -0.78 11.80 5.79
N TYR A 23 -0.96 12.59 4.72
CA TYR A 23 -2.27 12.79 4.10
C TYR A 23 -3.00 11.47 3.78
N GLN A 24 -2.31 10.44 3.25
CA GLN A 24 -2.92 9.14 2.97
C GLN A 24 -3.47 8.44 4.22
N THR A 25 -2.77 8.54 5.35
CA THR A 25 -3.23 7.97 6.62
C THR A 25 -4.39 8.77 7.20
N PHE A 26 -4.34 10.09 7.09
CA PHE A 26 -5.45 10.97 7.45
C PHE A 26 -6.71 10.61 6.65
N ASP A 27 -6.60 10.51 5.32
CA ASP A 27 -7.69 10.17 4.40
C ASP A 27 -8.29 8.80 4.73
N GLY A 28 -7.43 7.78 4.96
CA GLY A 28 -7.89 6.46 5.39
C GLY A 28 -8.61 6.46 6.75
N LYS A 29 -8.18 7.27 7.71
CA LYS A 29 -8.86 7.41 9.01
C LYS A 29 -10.22 8.08 8.88
N MET A 30 -10.29 9.13 8.08
CA MET A 30 -11.55 9.84 7.82
C MET A 30 -12.57 8.90 7.14
N ALA A 31 -12.12 8.10 6.16
CA ALA A 31 -12.97 7.09 5.52
C ALA A 31 -13.45 6.01 6.52
N ALA A 32 -12.57 5.58 7.44
CA ALA A 32 -12.95 4.63 8.49
C ALA A 32 -13.99 5.21 9.47
N VAL A 33 -13.90 6.50 9.82
CA VAL A 33 -14.91 7.18 10.65
C VAL A 33 -16.25 7.22 9.92
N ALA A 34 -16.27 7.60 8.64
CA ALA A 34 -17.50 7.60 7.84
C ALA A 34 -18.12 6.19 7.75
N PHE A 35 -17.29 5.16 7.51
CA PHE A 35 -17.72 3.77 7.51
C PHE A 35 -18.31 3.33 8.86
N ALA A 36 -17.63 3.62 9.97
CA ALA A 36 -18.09 3.25 11.30
C ALA A 36 -19.41 3.93 11.68
N HIS A 37 -19.59 5.20 11.30
CA HIS A 37 -20.85 5.92 11.50
C HIS A 37 -22.00 5.30 10.70
N ASN A 38 -21.74 4.89 9.46
CA ASN A 38 -22.71 4.17 8.66
C ASN A 38 -23.05 2.80 9.29
N ALA A 39 -22.03 2.03 9.69
CA ALA A 39 -22.21 0.68 10.24
C ALA A 39 -22.90 0.65 11.62
N VAL A 40 -22.57 1.59 12.51
CA VAL A 40 -23.06 1.57 13.91
C VAL A 40 -24.35 2.38 14.07
N ARG A 41 -24.48 3.50 13.35
CA ARG A 41 -25.59 4.45 13.54
C ARG A 41 -26.54 4.51 12.36
N ASN A 42 -26.32 3.74 11.30
CA ASN A 42 -27.01 3.89 10.00
C ASN A 42 -27.00 5.35 9.49
N ALA A 43 -25.99 6.12 9.91
CA ALA A 43 -25.83 7.50 9.53
C ALA A 43 -24.89 7.56 8.33
N LYS A 44 -25.44 7.83 7.15
CA LYS A 44 -24.65 8.09 5.95
C LYS A 44 -24.02 9.47 6.03
N LEU A 45 -22.84 9.54 6.63
CA LEU A 45 -21.95 10.67 6.39
C LEU A 45 -21.43 10.58 4.96
N ASP A 46 -21.72 11.59 4.16
CA ASP A 46 -21.16 11.70 2.83
C ASP A 46 -19.69 12.11 2.94
N TYR A 47 -18.82 11.21 2.53
CA TYR A 47 -17.37 11.43 2.52
C TYR A 47 -16.95 12.46 1.47
N HIS A 48 -17.81 12.69 0.47
CA HIS A 48 -17.64 13.68 -0.59
C HIS A 48 -18.38 14.99 -0.30
N ASP A 49 -18.85 15.19 0.92
CA ASP A 49 -19.45 16.46 1.28
C ASP A 49 -18.41 17.60 1.14
N PRO A 50 -18.81 18.78 0.61
CA PRO A 50 -17.89 19.87 0.33
C PRO A 50 -17.06 20.32 1.54
N GLU A 51 -17.56 20.20 2.77
CA GLU A 51 -16.79 20.53 3.98
C GLU A 51 -15.64 19.55 4.18
N PHE A 52 -15.86 18.26 3.93
CA PHE A 52 -14.82 17.23 4.01
C PHE A 52 -13.78 17.42 2.93
N GLU A 53 -14.21 17.65 1.68
CA GLU A 53 -13.29 17.88 0.58
C GLU A 53 -12.41 19.10 0.83
N LEU A 54 -12.99 20.19 1.35
CA LEU A 54 -12.24 21.39 1.69
C LEU A 54 -11.16 21.10 2.75
N ILE A 55 -11.50 20.37 3.81
CA ILE A 55 -10.56 20.00 4.87
C ILE A 55 -9.47 19.06 4.34
N ALA A 56 -9.86 18.04 3.59
CA ALA A 56 -8.92 17.08 3.01
C ALA A 56 -7.96 17.77 2.03
N GLN A 57 -8.46 18.65 1.16
CA GLN A 57 -7.61 19.43 0.26
C GLN A 57 -6.69 20.38 1.02
N GLY A 58 -7.19 21.08 2.05
CA GLY A 58 -6.38 21.94 2.91
C GLY A 58 -5.25 21.17 3.60
N TYR A 59 -5.57 19.97 4.11
CA TYR A 59 -4.58 19.10 4.73
C TYR A 59 -3.56 18.58 3.69
N LYS A 60 -4.03 18.17 2.51
CA LYS A 60 -3.19 17.76 1.39
C LYS A 60 -2.24 18.87 0.94
N ARG A 61 -2.65 20.14 0.92
CA ARG A 61 -1.75 21.25 0.53
C ARG A 61 -0.68 21.52 1.58
N SER A 62 -1.04 21.41 2.87
CA SER A 62 -0.13 21.69 3.99
C SER A 62 0.81 20.52 4.34
N HIS A 63 0.45 19.29 3.95
CA HIS A 63 1.16 18.06 4.32
C HIS A 63 1.43 17.14 3.11
N GLY A 64 1.24 17.66 1.90
CA GLY A 64 1.32 16.91 0.64
C GLY A 64 2.71 16.76 0.09
N ASP A 65 3.71 16.57 0.95
CA ASP A 65 4.97 16.00 0.48
C ASP A 65 4.69 14.53 0.16
N VAL A 66 4.29 14.31 -1.09
CA VAL A 66 4.14 12.97 -1.63
C VAL A 66 5.55 12.50 -1.89
N ASP A 67 6.13 11.79 -0.91
CA ASP A 67 7.31 10.96 -1.11
C ASP A 67 7.03 10.07 -2.32
N ARG A 68 7.44 10.54 -3.51
CA ARG A 68 7.31 9.78 -4.73
C ARG A 68 8.18 8.56 -4.54
N LYS A 69 7.56 7.38 -4.49
CA LYS A 69 8.29 6.13 -4.54
C LYS A 69 9.15 6.17 -5.80
N GLN A 70 10.46 6.09 -5.62
CA GLN A 70 11.38 6.03 -6.75
C GLN A 70 11.13 4.71 -7.47
N PRO A 71 10.92 4.70 -8.79
CA PRO A 71 10.77 3.46 -9.52
C PRO A 71 12.07 2.66 -9.42
N GLY A 72 11.95 1.33 -9.36
CA GLY A 72 13.11 0.47 -9.59
C GLY A 72 13.66 0.75 -10.98
N THR A 73 14.98 0.84 -11.11
CA THR A 73 15.63 1.06 -12.41
C THR A 73 16.51 -0.13 -12.78
N THR A 74 16.76 -0.34 -14.08
CA THR A 74 17.64 -1.41 -14.55
C THR A 74 19.04 -1.38 -13.91
N PRO A 75 19.68 -0.21 -13.70
CA PRO A 75 20.94 -0.14 -12.96
C PRO A 75 20.82 -0.60 -11.50
N MET A 76 19.69 -0.34 -10.83
CA MET A 76 19.45 -0.85 -9.48
C MET A 76 19.34 -2.37 -9.47
N LEU A 77 18.64 -2.97 -10.44
CA LEU A 77 18.59 -4.43 -10.58
C LEU A 77 19.98 -5.04 -10.74
N LEU A 78 20.82 -4.44 -11.59
CA LEU A 78 22.20 -4.90 -11.78
C LEU A 78 22.98 -4.84 -10.46
N LYS A 79 22.84 -3.74 -9.70
CA LYS A 79 23.47 -3.62 -8.38
C LYS A 79 22.94 -4.63 -7.37
N MET A 80 21.64 -4.90 -7.37
CA MET A 80 21.04 -5.93 -6.51
C MET A 80 21.53 -7.34 -6.88
N TYR A 81 21.76 -7.60 -8.17
CA TYR A 81 22.38 -8.84 -8.63
C TYR A 81 23.83 -8.97 -8.14
N GLU A 82 24.65 -7.92 -8.30
CA GLU A 82 26.05 -7.91 -7.85
C GLU A 82 26.20 -8.04 -6.33
N LEU A 83 25.27 -7.47 -5.55
CA LEU A 83 25.25 -7.57 -4.09
C LEU A 83 24.78 -8.94 -3.59
N ARG A 84 24.35 -9.83 -4.49
CA ARG A 84 24.02 -11.20 -4.10
C ARG A 84 25.29 -11.91 -3.62
N ALA A 85 25.36 -12.16 -2.32
CA ALA A 85 26.52 -12.76 -1.68
C ALA A 85 26.61 -14.30 -1.80
N ARG A 86 25.51 -14.98 -2.17
CA ARG A 86 25.43 -16.45 -2.27
C ARG A 86 24.74 -16.83 -3.56
N HIS A 87 25.27 -17.85 -4.23
CA HIS A 87 24.63 -18.52 -5.36
C HIS A 87 24.09 -19.87 -4.87
N ASP A 88 23.07 -19.82 -4.02
CA ASP A 88 22.31 -20.99 -3.59
C ASP A 88 20.89 -20.96 -4.18
N THR A 89 20.19 -22.10 -4.11
CA THR A 89 18.86 -22.26 -4.72
C THR A 89 17.85 -21.23 -4.20
N GLU A 90 17.93 -20.83 -2.93
CA GLU A 90 17.05 -19.83 -2.35
C GLU A 90 17.31 -18.43 -2.92
N SER A 91 18.59 -18.06 -3.07
CA SER A 91 18.99 -16.79 -3.68
C SER A 91 18.59 -16.68 -5.15
N ASP A 92 18.61 -17.79 -5.89
CA ASP A 92 18.21 -17.85 -7.29
C ASP A 92 16.70 -17.75 -7.47
N LEU A 93 15.93 -18.39 -6.59
CA LEU A 93 14.47 -18.24 -6.54
C LEU A 93 14.08 -16.80 -6.18
N MET A 94 14.72 -16.21 -5.17
CA MET A 94 14.49 -14.82 -4.80
C MET A 94 14.79 -13.89 -5.97
N TRP A 95 15.86 -14.12 -6.72
CA TRP A 95 16.16 -13.31 -7.90
C TRP A 95 15.16 -13.47 -9.03
N GLY A 96 14.76 -14.70 -9.34
CA GLY A 96 13.72 -14.96 -10.33
C GLY A 96 12.46 -14.16 -9.99
N SER A 97 12.08 -14.14 -8.71
CA SER A 97 10.93 -13.39 -8.22
C SER A 97 11.08 -11.87 -8.40
N ILE A 98 12.27 -11.31 -8.13
CA ILE A 98 12.57 -9.87 -8.32
C ILE A 98 12.52 -9.49 -9.80
N VAL A 99 13.10 -10.33 -10.68
CA VAL A 99 13.13 -10.08 -12.13
C VAL A 99 11.72 -10.12 -12.70
N LEU A 100 10.92 -11.12 -12.34
CA LEU A 100 9.51 -11.22 -12.76
C LEU A 100 8.72 -9.98 -12.31
N ALA A 101 8.77 -9.64 -11.03
CA ALA A 101 8.06 -8.47 -10.51
C ALA A 101 8.49 -7.15 -11.17
N PHE A 102 9.75 -7.01 -11.57
CA PHE A 102 10.22 -5.80 -12.26
C PHE A 102 9.67 -5.68 -13.69
N PHE A 103 9.68 -6.77 -14.47
CA PHE A 103 9.24 -6.74 -15.87
C PHE A 103 7.71 -6.72 -16.01
N PHE A 104 7.00 -7.43 -15.12
CA PHE A 104 5.54 -7.49 -15.13
C PHE A 104 4.88 -6.40 -14.26
N LEU A 105 5.67 -5.67 -13.45
CA LEU A 105 5.18 -4.69 -12.48
C LEU A 105 4.24 -5.31 -11.44
N ASP A 106 4.45 -6.58 -11.12
CA ASP A 106 3.59 -7.34 -10.22
C ASP A 106 3.65 -6.78 -8.80
N ARG A 107 2.49 -6.78 -8.16
CA ARG A 107 2.42 -6.59 -6.72
C ARG A 107 2.98 -7.84 -6.03
N SER A 108 3.63 -7.67 -4.88
CA SER A 108 4.11 -8.82 -4.10
C SER A 108 2.99 -9.84 -3.81
N SER A 109 1.74 -9.40 -3.62
CA SER A 109 0.61 -10.31 -3.41
C SER A 109 0.23 -11.15 -4.64
N GLU A 110 0.58 -10.71 -5.84
CA GLU A 110 0.32 -11.45 -7.09
C GLU A 110 1.39 -12.55 -7.25
N LEU A 111 2.65 -12.21 -6.99
CA LEU A 111 3.78 -13.15 -7.02
C LEU A 111 3.69 -14.27 -5.98
N TRP A 112 3.16 -13.96 -4.79
CA TRP A 112 3.01 -14.91 -3.68
C TRP A 112 1.57 -15.38 -3.46
N GLY A 113 0.69 -15.19 -4.47
CA GLY A 113 -0.69 -15.61 -4.42
C GLY A 113 -0.86 -17.12 -4.23
N PRO A 114 -2.03 -17.60 -3.75
CA PRO A 114 -2.28 -19.02 -3.59
C PRO A 114 -2.14 -19.73 -4.94
N VAL A 115 -1.13 -20.60 -5.04
CA VAL A 115 -0.88 -21.41 -6.24
C VAL A 115 -2.03 -22.40 -6.40
N VAL A 116 -2.87 -22.18 -7.41
CA VAL A 116 -3.90 -23.15 -7.79
C VAL A 116 -3.18 -24.37 -8.36
N SER A 117 -3.15 -25.44 -7.58
CA SER A 117 -2.64 -26.72 -8.07
C SER A 117 -3.70 -27.35 -8.97
N ASP A 118 -3.50 -27.29 -10.29
CA ASP A 118 -4.33 -28.06 -11.22
C ASP A 118 -3.98 -29.55 -11.08
N LYS A 119 -4.96 -30.34 -10.65
CA LYS A 119 -4.86 -31.80 -10.50
C LYS A 119 -5.54 -32.57 -11.63
N SER A 120 -6.05 -31.89 -12.65
CA SER A 120 -6.87 -32.49 -13.71
C SER A 120 -6.12 -33.51 -14.58
N THR A 121 -4.79 -33.44 -14.64
CA THR A 121 -3.96 -34.27 -15.55
C THR A 121 -3.10 -35.31 -14.85
N GLY A 122 -3.24 -35.51 -13.53
CA GLY A 122 -2.45 -36.47 -12.77
C GLY A 122 -0.97 -36.10 -12.58
N VAL A 123 -0.52 -34.99 -13.16
CA VAL A 123 0.79 -34.37 -12.94
C VAL A 123 0.56 -33.02 -12.28
N VAL A 124 1.16 -32.79 -11.10
CA VAL A 124 1.06 -31.50 -10.42
C VAL A 124 1.83 -30.46 -11.24
N ARG A 125 1.10 -29.61 -11.97
CA ARG A 125 1.66 -28.41 -12.60
C ARG A 125 1.34 -27.22 -11.72
N THR A 126 2.38 -26.68 -11.10
CA THR A 126 2.32 -25.37 -10.42
C THR A 126 2.44 -24.29 -11.48
N HIS A 127 1.36 -23.57 -11.71
CA HIS A 127 1.37 -22.35 -12.51
C HIS A 127 1.51 -21.17 -11.54
N CYS A 128 2.59 -20.41 -11.66
CA CYS A 128 2.63 -19.04 -11.14
C CYS A 128 1.75 -18.19 -12.07
N VAL A 129 0.89 -17.34 -11.49
CA VAL A 129 0.26 -16.24 -12.25
C VAL A 129 1.31 -15.15 -12.42
#